data_AF-A0A453GFU6-F1
#
_entry.id   AF-A0A453GFU6-F1
#
_cell.length_a   1.000
_cell.length_b   1.000
_cell.length_c   1.000
_cell.angle_alpha   90.00
_cell.angle_beta   90.00
_cell.angle_gamma   90.00
#
_symmetry.space_group_name_H-M   'P 1'
#
loop_
_entity.id
_entity.type
_entity.pdbx_description
1 polymer ?
#
loop_
_entity_poly.entity_id
_entity_poly.type
_entity_poly.pdbx_seq_one_letter_code
_entity_poly.pdbx_strand_id
1 'polypeptide(L)'
;RIPDRGWAVRRVVIRTLKLLFWGILLQGGYSHAPDELTYGVDMKHIRWCGILQRIALAYLVVAVIEIATKDARVQDQSSSGFFSIFRMYLSQWIVACCILLIYLSLVYGIYVPDWEFRVRNVDSLNYGKVLTVTCGTRGNLSPPCNAVGYIDRKVLGINHLYQKPAWRRHRDCTDDSPYEGPFKRDAPAWCASPFEPEGLLSSFSAVLSTIIGVHYGHVLVHMKSHMDRLKQWVTMGVALLLLGIILHFSHAIPLNKQLYTLSYICVTAGAAGIVFSMLYFLVDVVSLRYVFEPLRWVGMNAMLVYVMAAAGIFEGFLNGWYYDGPKNTLVYWVRKHVFVRVWHSERVGILLYVLVAQILLWALLAGLLHRAGVYWKL
;
A
#
# COMPACT_ATOMS: atom_id res chain seq x y z
N ARG A 1 -13.75 25.70 9.70
CA ARG A 1 -15.22 25.48 9.73
C ARG A 1 -15.61 24.75 8.46
N ILE A 2 -16.44 23.70 8.54
CA ILE A 2 -17.09 23.13 7.35
C ILE A 2 -18.40 23.92 7.19
N PRO A 3 -18.50 24.84 6.22
CA PRO A 3 -19.67 25.71 6.12
C PRO A 3 -20.93 24.95 5.64
N ASP A 4 -20.74 23.85 4.89
CA ASP A 4 -21.81 22.96 4.44
C ASP A 4 -21.30 21.51 4.35
N ARG A 5 -21.99 20.60 5.06
CA ARG A 5 -21.69 19.16 5.04
C ARG A 5 -21.92 18.57 3.65
N GLY A 6 -22.97 19.00 2.94
CA GLY A 6 -23.31 18.52 1.60
C GLY A 6 -22.21 18.86 0.58
N TRP A 7 -21.77 20.12 0.57
CA TRP A 7 -20.64 20.54 -0.25
C TRP A 7 -19.33 19.81 0.08
N ALA A 8 -19.06 19.54 1.36
CA ALA A 8 -17.88 18.78 1.77
C ALA A 8 -17.92 17.34 1.23
N VAL A 9 -19.06 16.65 1.37
CA VAL A 9 -19.27 15.30 0.82
C VAL A 9 -19.11 15.31 -0.70
N ARG A 10 -19.69 16.29 -1.41
CA ARG A 10 -19.54 16.41 -2.87
C ARG A 10 -18.07 16.53 -3.29
N ARG A 11 -17.26 17.31 -2.56
CA ARG A 11 -15.82 17.42 -2.82
C ARG A 11 -15.08 16.11 -2.59
N VAL A 12 -15.41 15.39 -1.53
CA VAL A 12 -14.84 14.06 -1.25
C VAL A 12 -15.16 13.11 -2.40
N VAL A 13 -16.43 13.03 -2.82
CA VAL A 13 -16.88 12.15 -3.92
C VAL A 13 -16.14 12.46 -5.22
N ILE A 14 -16.02 13.73 -5.61
CA ILE A 14 -15.30 14.11 -6.84
C ILE A 14 -13.83 13.67 -6.78
N ARG A 15 -13.15 13.85 -5.64
CA ARG A 15 -11.76 13.39 -5.48
C ARG A 15 -11.65 11.87 -5.55
N THR A 16 -12.56 11.16 -4.89
CA THR A 16 -12.63 9.69 -4.97
C THR A 16 -12.80 9.22 -6.40
N LEU A 17 -13.71 9.83 -7.18
CA LEU A 17 -13.94 9.47 -8.58
C LEU A 17 -12.69 9.66 -9.44
N LYS A 18 -11.95 10.75 -9.23
CA LYS A 18 -10.68 10.96 -9.94
C LYS A 18 -9.64 9.88 -9.56
N LEU A 19 -9.51 9.54 -8.27
CA LEU A 19 -8.59 8.49 -7.84
C LEU A 19 -8.95 7.12 -8.44
N LEU A 20 -10.23 6.79 -8.49
CA LEU A 20 -10.73 5.57 -9.14
C LEU A 20 -10.39 5.57 -10.63
N PHE A 21 -10.62 6.68 -11.33
CA PHE A 21 -10.30 6.82 -12.76
C PHE A 21 -8.81 6.55 -13.03
N TRP A 22 -7.91 7.22 -12.31
CA TRP A 22 -6.46 7.00 -12.49
C TRP A 22 -6.02 5.61 -12.05
N GLY A 23 -6.69 5.02 -11.05
CA GLY A 23 -6.44 3.64 -10.63
C GLY A 23 -6.75 2.63 -11.73
N ILE A 24 -7.91 2.79 -12.40
CA ILE A 24 -8.29 1.92 -13.52
C ILE A 24 -7.34 2.13 -14.70
N LEU A 25 -6.95 3.36 -14.99
CA LEU A 25 -6.00 3.65 -16.06
C LEU A 25 -4.65 2.95 -15.83
N LEU A 26 -4.08 3.10 -14.64
CA LEU A 26 -2.76 2.53 -14.33
C LEU A 26 -2.77 1.01 -14.20
N GLN A 27 -3.81 0.45 -13.58
CA GLN A 27 -3.82 -0.94 -13.14
C GLN A 27 -4.68 -1.85 -14.03
N GLY A 28 -5.62 -1.28 -14.78
CA GLY A 28 -6.49 -1.98 -15.72
C GLY A 28 -5.80 -2.39 -17.02
N GLY A 29 -4.47 -2.21 -17.14
CA GLY A 29 -3.70 -2.66 -18.31
C GLY A 29 -3.58 -1.65 -19.45
N TYR A 30 -3.85 -0.36 -19.21
CA TYR A 30 -3.59 0.68 -20.21
C TYR A 30 -2.09 1.02 -20.31
N SER A 31 -1.37 0.91 -19.18
CA SER A 31 0.09 1.04 -19.12
C SER A 31 0.69 -0.35 -18.94
N HIS A 32 1.12 -0.97 -20.03
CA HIS A 32 1.85 -2.24 -19.98
C HIS A 32 3.25 -2.03 -19.40
N ALA A 33 3.88 -3.13 -18.96
CA ALA A 33 5.31 -3.10 -18.66
C ALA A 33 6.07 -2.55 -19.89
N PRO A 34 7.23 -1.89 -19.71
CA PRO A 34 7.98 -1.27 -20.81
C PRO A 34 8.30 -2.22 -21.98
N ASP A 35 8.23 -3.53 -21.71
CA ASP A 35 8.69 -4.61 -22.58
C ASP A 35 7.57 -5.22 -23.46
N GLU A 36 6.29 -4.88 -23.25
CA GLU A 36 5.15 -5.43 -24.01
C GLU A 36 4.25 -4.31 -24.60
N LEU A 37 4.57 -3.85 -25.80
CA LEU A 37 3.86 -2.79 -26.54
C LEU A 37 2.55 -3.29 -27.19
N THR A 38 1.67 -3.96 -26.44
CA THR A 38 0.34 -4.32 -26.95
C THR A 38 -0.66 -3.18 -26.68
N TYR A 39 -1.18 -2.52 -27.72
CA TYR A 39 -2.17 -1.46 -27.54
C TYR A 39 -3.55 -2.04 -27.26
N GLY A 40 -4.12 -1.78 -26.08
CA GLY A 40 -5.50 -2.13 -25.74
C GLY A 40 -5.68 -2.69 -24.32
N VAL A 41 -6.90 -2.57 -23.80
CA VAL A 41 -7.32 -3.17 -22.52
C VAL A 41 -8.31 -4.29 -22.82
N ASP A 42 -7.96 -5.53 -22.46
CA ASP A 42 -8.91 -6.64 -22.53
C ASP A 42 -9.94 -6.49 -21.41
N MET A 43 -11.16 -6.06 -21.78
CA MET A 43 -12.24 -5.84 -20.83
C MET A 43 -12.68 -7.12 -20.11
N LYS A 44 -12.40 -8.31 -20.66
CA LYS A 44 -12.68 -9.59 -20.01
C LYS A 44 -11.66 -9.94 -18.93
N HIS A 45 -10.52 -9.26 -18.89
CA HIS A 45 -9.40 -9.52 -17.98
C HIS A 45 -8.92 -8.28 -17.25
N ILE A 46 -9.66 -7.17 -17.35
CA ILE A 46 -9.33 -5.93 -16.66
C ILE A 46 -9.30 -6.13 -15.15
N ARG A 47 -8.27 -5.61 -14.50
CA ARG A 47 -8.15 -5.63 -13.05
C ARG A 47 -8.88 -4.44 -12.43
N TRP A 48 -10.01 -4.70 -11.79
CA TRP A 48 -10.85 -3.66 -11.18
C TRP A 48 -10.30 -3.14 -9.85
N CYS A 49 -9.77 -4.05 -9.02
CA CYS A 49 -9.27 -3.74 -7.69
C CYS A 49 -7.77 -3.47 -7.72
N GLY A 50 -7.37 -2.36 -7.12
CA GLY A 50 -5.99 -1.90 -7.17
C GLY A 50 -5.62 -0.94 -6.06
N ILE A 51 -4.37 -0.51 -6.03
CA ILE A 51 -3.80 0.27 -4.93
C ILE A 51 -4.54 1.62 -4.80
N LEU A 52 -4.73 2.31 -5.92
CA LEU A 52 -5.45 3.58 -5.97
C LEU A 52 -6.93 3.41 -5.63
N GLN A 53 -7.55 2.33 -6.09
CA GLN A 53 -8.96 2.02 -5.82
C GLN A 53 -9.18 1.78 -4.32
N ARG A 54 -8.28 1.02 -3.69
CA ARG A 54 -8.28 0.77 -2.26
C ARG A 54 -8.08 2.06 -1.46
N ILE A 55 -7.12 2.91 -1.87
CA ILE A 55 -6.90 4.23 -1.25
C ILE A 55 -8.15 5.11 -1.40
N ALA A 56 -8.77 5.13 -2.59
CA ALA A 56 -9.95 5.92 -2.88
C ALA A 56 -11.15 5.50 -2.02
N LEU A 57 -11.37 4.19 -1.85
CA LEU A 57 -12.42 3.64 -1.01
C LEU A 57 -12.17 3.97 0.48
N ALA A 58 -10.95 3.73 0.97
CA ALA A 58 -10.60 4.06 2.35
C ALA A 58 -10.74 5.57 2.63
N TYR A 59 -10.30 6.41 1.70
CA TYR A 59 -10.47 7.87 1.77
C TYR A 59 -11.96 8.25 1.83
N LEU A 60 -12.80 7.71 0.94
CA LEU A 60 -14.23 8.01 0.90
C LEU A 60 -14.89 7.66 2.23
N VAL A 61 -14.70 6.42 2.72
CA VAL A 61 -15.34 5.93 3.94
C VAL A 61 -14.90 6.75 5.15
N VAL A 62 -13.59 6.94 5.34
CA VAL A 62 -13.08 7.68 6.50
C VAL A 62 -13.43 9.16 6.43
N ALA A 63 -13.41 9.79 5.25
CA ALA A 63 -13.80 11.19 5.11
C ALA A 63 -15.29 11.40 5.37
N VAL A 64 -16.17 10.49 4.93
CA VAL A 64 -17.61 10.54 5.24
C VAL A 64 -17.84 10.36 6.74
N ILE A 65 -17.16 9.40 7.39
CA ILE A 65 -17.21 9.21 8.85
C ILE A 65 -16.74 10.48 9.57
N GLU A 66 -15.61 11.07 9.16
CA GLU A 66 -15.09 12.31 9.74
C GLU A 66 -16.11 13.45 9.59
N ILE A 67 -16.70 13.65 8.40
CA ILE A 67 -17.70 14.71 8.18
C ILE A 67 -18.96 14.48 9.02
N ALA A 68 -19.42 13.23 9.15
CA ALA A 68 -20.63 12.87 9.88
C ALA A 68 -20.44 12.99 11.40
N THR A 69 -19.28 12.59 11.93
CA THR A 69 -18.96 12.59 13.36
C THR A 69 -18.44 13.92 13.88
N LYS A 70 -18.10 14.86 12.98
CA LYS A 70 -17.56 16.16 13.39
C LYS A 70 -18.65 17.06 13.95
N ASP A 71 -18.63 17.20 15.28
CA ASP A 71 -19.41 18.18 16.01
C ASP A 71 -18.68 19.53 16.12
N ALA A 72 -19.41 20.61 15.85
CA ALA A 72 -18.88 21.98 15.85
C ALA A 72 -18.41 22.47 17.24
N ARG A 73 -18.76 21.76 18.32
CA ARG A 73 -18.52 22.18 19.72
C ARG A 73 -17.17 21.76 20.28
N VAL A 74 -16.43 20.87 19.59
CA VAL A 74 -15.23 20.23 20.17
C VAL A 74 -13.93 20.96 19.84
N GLN A 75 -14.00 22.16 19.24
CA GLN A 75 -12.82 22.87 18.74
C GLN A 75 -12.13 23.75 19.80
N ASP A 76 -12.77 23.99 20.96
CA ASP A 76 -12.31 24.97 21.96
C ASP A 76 -11.73 24.36 23.26
N GLN A 77 -11.70 23.04 23.41
CA GLN A 77 -11.09 22.41 24.58
C GLN A 77 -9.67 21.93 24.26
N SER A 78 -8.67 22.74 24.63
CA SER A 78 -7.27 22.32 24.72
C SER A 78 -7.12 21.28 25.84
N SER A 79 -7.33 20.00 25.52
CA SER A 79 -7.28 18.93 26.49
C SER A 79 -5.86 18.37 26.62
N SER A 80 -5.25 18.50 27.80
CA SER A 80 -3.89 18.06 28.13
C SER A 80 -3.78 16.59 28.58
N GLY A 81 -4.76 15.73 28.26
CA GLY A 81 -4.84 14.36 28.75
C GLY A 81 -4.54 13.29 27.69
N PHE A 82 -3.91 12.17 28.08
CA PHE A 82 -3.56 11.12 27.12
C PHE A 82 -4.79 10.55 26.38
N PHE A 83 -5.85 10.25 27.14
CA PHE A 83 -7.10 9.70 26.64
C PHE A 83 -8.07 10.73 26.06
N SER A 84 -7.73 12.02 26.10
CA SER A 84 -8.66 13.08 25.71
C SER A 84 -9.05 13.00 24.24
N ILE A 85 -8.08 12.74 23.36
CA ILE A 85 -8.31 12.59 21.92
C ILE A 85 -9.10 11.30 21.64
N PHE A 86 -8.78 10.20 22.32
CA PHE A 86 -9.54 8.95 22.21
C PHE A 86 -11.00 9.14 22.60
N ARG A 87 -11.27 9.86 23.69
CA ARG A 87 -12.63 10.17 24.14
C ARG A 87 -13.37 11.09 23.17
N MET A 88 -12.67 12.09 22.64
CA MET A 88 -13.21 13.03 21.65
C MET A 88 -13.63 12.33 20.35
N TYR A 89 -12.84 11.36 19.90
CA TYR A 89 -13.06 10.62 18.66
C TYR A 89 -13.54 9.18 18.90
N LEU A 90 -14.21 8.94 20.03
CA LEU A 90 -14.66 7.60 20.42
C LEU A 90 -15.57 6.97 19.37
N SER A 91 -16.47 7.74 18.76
CA SER A 91 -17.35 7.26 17.69
C SER A 91 -16.60 6.68 16.51
N GLN A 92 -15.44 7.26 16.13
CA GLN A 92 -14.63 6.74 15.03
C GLN A 92 -13.95 5.43 15.39
N TRP A 93 -13.48 5.31 16.63
CA TRP A 93 -12.92 4.07 17.16
C TRP A 93 -13.98 2.96 17.31
N ILE A 94 -15.22 3.31 17.65
CA ILE A 94 -16.34 2.35 17.63
C ILE A 94 -16.56 1.82 16.21
N VAL A 95 -16.61 2.71 15.21
CA VAL A 95 -16.73 2.30 13.80
C VAL A 95 -15.55 1.41 13.37
N ALA A 96 -14.33 1.76 13.78
CA ALA A 96 -13.14 0.95 13.54
C ALA A 96 -13.24 -0.45 14.16
N CYS A 97 -13.72 -0.55 15.40
CA CYS A 97 -13.98 -1.83 16.06
C CYS A 97 -15.06 -2.64 15.34
N CYS A 98 -16.16 -2.02 14.89
CA CYS A 98 -17.19 -2.70 14.11
C CYS A 98 -16.64 -3.25 12.79
N ILE A 99 -15.87 -2.45 12.06
CA ILE A 99 -15.18 -2.86 10.83
C ILE A 99 -14.25 -4.04 11.09
N LEU A 100 -13.47 -3.98 12.17
CA LEU A 100 -12.55 -5.04 12.55
C LEU A 100 -13.29 -6.34 12.90
N LEU A 101 -14.37 -6.25 13.68
CA LEU A 101 -15.19 -7.40 14.03
C LEU A 101 -15.79 -8.06 12.78
N ILE A 102 -16.37 -7.26 11.87
CA ILE A 102 -16.90 -7.78 10.59
C ILE A 102 -15.80 -8.47 9.80
N TYR A 103 -14.62 -7.84 9.68
CA TYR A 103 -13.47 -8.43 8.98
C TYR A 103 -13.06 -9.76 9.60
N LEU A 104 -12.86 -9.84 10.92
CA LEU A 104 -12.46 -11.08 11.60
C LEU A 104 -13.54 -12.16 11.48
N SER A 105 -14.82 -11.80 11.62
CA SER A 105 -15.94 -12.73 11.44
C SER A 105 -15.98 -13.32 10.03
N LEU A 106 -15.75 -12.52 9.00
CA LEU A 106 -15.70 -13.01 7.61
C LEU A 106 -14.47 -13.89 7.36
N VAL A 107 -13.30 -13.45 7.83
CA VAL A 107 -12.04 -14.17 7.63
C VAL A 107 -12.05 -15.55 8.30
N TYR A 108 -12.55 -15.65 9.53
CA TYR A 108 -12.56 -16.90 10.29
C TYR A 108 -13.86 -17.71 10.16
N GLY A 109 -14.98 -17.08 9.80
CA GLY A 109 -16.29 -17.74 9.71
C GLY A 109 -16.59 -18.42 8.37
N ILE A 110 -16.00 -17.93 7.27
CA ILE A 110 -16.30 -18.47 5.93
C ILE A 110 -15.56 -19.78 5.69
N TYR A 111 -16.28 -20.77 5.19
CA TYR A 111 -15.72 -22.02 4.69
C TYR A 111 -15.22 -21.83 3.25
N VAL A 112 -14.00 -22.30 2.98
CA VAL A 112 -13.38 -22.19 1.66
C VAL A 112 -13.38 -23.57 1.00
N PRO A 113 -14.22 -23.78 -0.03
CA PRO A 113 -14.23 -25.02 -0.80
C PRO A 113 -13.03 -25.11 -1.74
N ASP A 114 -12.81 -26.31 -2.26
CA ASP A 114 -11.85 -26.57 -3.33
C ASP A 114 -12.23 -25.80 -4.60
N TRP A 115 -11.21 -25.43 -5.37
CA TRP A 115 -11.41 -24.60 -6.56
C TRP A 115 -10.36 -24.91 -7.63
N GLU A 116 -10.68 -24.57 -8.86
CA GLU A 116 -9.82 -24.78 -10.02
C GLU A 116 -9.54 -23.47 -10.75
N PHE A 117 -8.39 -23.40 -11.41
CA PHE A 117 -8.03 -22.26 -12.24
C PHE A 117 -7.17 -22.68 -13.43
N ARG A 118 -7.22 -21.88 -14.50
CA ARG A 118 -6.38 -22.06 -15.68
C ARG A 118 -5.15 -21.17 -15.58
N VAL A 119 -3.96 -21.75 -15.73
CA VAL A 119 -2.70 -20.99 -15.76
C VAL A 119 -2.61 -20.22 -17.07
N ARG A 120 -2.49 -18.88 -16.97
CA ARG A 120 -2.39 -17.97 -18.12
C ARG A 120 -1.02 -17.34 -18.30
N ASN A 121 -0.08 -17.59 -17.40
CA ASN A 121 1.27 -17.09 -17.55
C ASN A 121 1.97 -17.84 -18.70
N VAL A 122 2.25 -17.13 -19.80
CA VAL A 122 2.86 -17.68 -21.03
C VAL A 122 4.26 -18.24 -20.74
N ASP A 123 4.97 -17.64 -19.79
CA ASP A 123 6.31 -18.08 -19.38
C ASP A 123 6.29 -19.31 -18.47
N SER A 124 5.10 -19.77 -18.06
CA SER A 124 4.97 -20.95 -17.22
C SER A 124 4.93 -22.23 -18.06
N LEU A 125 5.68 -23.25 -17.63
CA LEU A 125 5.61 -24.62 -18.17
C LEU A 125 4.19 -25.22 -18.13
N ASN A 126 3.30 -24.65 -17.31
CA ASN A 126 1.91 -25.10 -17.16
C ASN A 126 0.90 -24.20 -17.88
N TYR A 127 1.34 -23.32 -18.78
CA TYR A 127 0.45 -22.48 -19.57
C TYR A 127 -0.70 -23.27 -20.22
N GLY A 128 -1.93 -22.79 -20.04
CA GLY A 128 -3.15 -23.42 -20.57
C GLY A 128 -3.69 -24.59 -19.74
N LYS A 129 -2.94 -25.15 -18.78
CA LYS A 129 -3.40 -26.24 -17.92
C LYS A 129 -4.38 -25.75 -16.86
N VAL A 130 -5.37 -26.59 -16.54
CA VAL A 130 -6.27 -26.39 -15.40
C VAL A 130 -5.66 -27.08 -14.19
N LEU A 131 -5.44 -26.32 -13.12
CA LEU A 131 -4.91 -26.80 -11.86
C LEU A 131 -6.00 -26.72 -10.79
N THR A 132 -6.13 -27.78 -10.01
CA THR A 132 -7.06 -27.88 -8.89
C THR A 132 -6.34 -27.61 -7.58
N VAL A 133 -6.94 -26.80 -6.71
CA VAL A 133 -6.44 -26.50 -5.37
C VAL A 133 -7.42 -27.07 -4.35
N THR A 134 -6.92 -27.99 -3.54
CA THR A 134 -7.65 -28.56 -2.40
C THR A 134 -7.46 -27.67 -1.18
N CYS A 135 -8.56 -27.20 -0.62
CA CYS A 135 -8.62 -26.28 0.51
C CYS A 135 -9.39 -26.87 1.67
N GLY A 136 -10.65 -27.28 1.46
CA GLY A 136 -11.53 -27.90 2.44
C GLY A 136 -11.51 -27.33 3.88
N THR A 137 -11.23 -26.04 4.10
CA THR A 137 -10.88 -25.48 5.42
C THR A 137 -11.67 -24.22 5.78
N ARG A 138 -11.70 -23.90 7.08
CA ARG A 138 -12.28 -22.67 7.64
C ARG A 138 -11.23 -21.96 8.51
N GLY A 139 -11.19 -20.63 8.44
CA GLY A 139 -10.29 -19.81 9.26
C GLY A 139 -8.80 -19.97 8.98
N ASN A 140 -8.45 -20.57 7.85
CA ASN A 140 -7.06 -20.68 7.43
C ASN A 140 -6.59 -19.36 6.79
N LEU A 141 -5.47 -18.82 7.29
CA LEU A 141 -4.81 -17.62 6.77
C LEU A 141 -3.67 -17.95 5.80
N SER A 142 -3.44 -19.23 5.53
CA SER A 142 -2.44 -19.69 4.60
C SER A 142 -2.88 -19.50 3.14
N PRO A 143 -1.93 -19.26 2.24
CA PRO A 143 -2.16 -19.30 0.80
C PRO A 143 -2.66 -20.66 0.30
N PRO A 144 -3.51 -20.72 -0.74
CA PRO A 144 -4.46 -19.74 -1.25
C PRO A 144 -5.87 -19.95 -0.65
N CYS A 145 -5.96 -20.79 0.37
CA CYS A 145 -7.19 -21.32 0.97
C CYS A 145 -7.70 -20.43 2.10
N ASN A 146 -7.74 -19.12 1.84
CA ASN A 146 -8.22 -18.12 2.77
C ASN A 146 -9.52 -17.48 2.28
N ALA A 147 -10.33 -16.99 3.22
CA ALA A 147 -11.63 -16.40 2.94
C ALA A 147 -11.54 -15.11 2.10
N VAL A 148 -10.45 -14.33 2.25
CA VAL A 148 -10.19 -13.11 1.47
C VAL A 148 -10.17 -13.44 -0.02
N GLY A 149 -9.29 -14.36 -0.44
CA GLY A 149 -9.19 -14.79 -1.82
C GLY A 149 -10.44 -15.50 -2.33
N TYR A 150 -11.17 -16.21 -1.46
CA TYR A 150 -12.44 -16.84 -1.83
C TYR A 150 -13.51 -15.81 -2.21
N ILE A 151 -13.70 -14.76 -1.40
CA ILE A 151 -14.65 -13.68 -1.68
C ILE A 151 -14.26 -12.97 -2.98
N ASP A 152 -13.00 -12.64 -3.15
CA ASP A 152 -12.53 -11.94 -4.36
C ASP A 152 -12.75 -12.82 -5.62
N ARG A 153 -12.48 -14.14 -5.54
CA ARG A 153 -12.77 -15.09 -6.63
C ARG A 153 -14.26 -15.15 -6.98
N LYS A 154 -15.15 -15.06 -5.99
CA LYS A 154 -16.60 -15.15 -6.21
C LYS A 154 -17.22 -13.85 -6.71
N VAL A 155 -16.77 -12.70 -6.20
CA VAL A 155 -17.35 -11.40 -6.54
C VAL A 155 -16.72 -10.82 -7.80
N LEU A 156 -15.39 -10.83 -7.91
CA LEU A 156 -14.68 -10.27 -9.06
C LEU A 156 -14.58 -11.29 -10.20
N GLY A 157 -14.55 -12.57 -9.89
CA GLY A 157 -14.27 -13.63 -10.86
C GLY A 157 -12.77 -13.80 -11.11
N ILE A 158 -12.35 -15.04 -11.42
CA ILE A 158 -10.93 -15.42 -11.57
C ILE A 158 -10.21 -14.61 -12.67
N ASN A 159 -10.94 -14.19 -13.70
CA ASN A 159 -10.39 -13.43 -14.83
C ASN A 159 -9.94 -12.01 -14.45
N HIS A 160 -10.52 -11.43 -13.40
CA HIS A 160 -10.26 -10.04 -12.98
C HIS A 160 -9.30 -9.95 -11.79
N LEU A 161 -8.76 -11.08 -11.35
CA LEU A 161 -7.73 -11.13 -10.31
C LEU A 161 -6.36 -10.81 -10.88
N TYR A 162 -5.46 -10.36 -10.02
CA TYR A 162 -4.06 -10.22 -10.36
C TYR A 162 -3.43 -11.57 -10.75
N GLN A 163 -2.97 -11.66 -12.00
CA GLN A 163 -2.50 -12.90 -12.62
C GLN A 163 -1.06 -13.26 -12.26
N LYS A 164 -0.24 -12.29 -11.82
CA LYS A 164 1.13 -12.59 -11.36
C LYS A 164 1.05 -13.28 -10.00
N PRO A 165 1.53 -14.52 -9.84
CA PRO A 165 1.30 -15.29 -8.62
C PRO A 165 1.92 -14.62 -7.39
N ALA A 166 1.09 -14.33 -6.38
CA ALA A 166 1.49 -13.59 -5.18
C ALA A 166 2.51 -14.35 -4.32
N TRP A 167 2.54 -15.68 -4.44
CA TRP A 167 3.36 -16.58 -3.60
C TRP A 167 4.54 -17.20 -4.33
N ARG A 168 4.92 -16.68 -5.50
CA ARG A 168 6.04 -17.22 -6.29
C ARG A 168 7.39 -17.28 -5.58
N ARG A 169 7.55 -16.49 -4.51
CA ARG A 169 8.76 -16.43 -3.67
C ARG A 169 8.70 -17.34 -2.44
N HIS A 170 7.62 -18.10 -2.28
CA HIS A 170 7.45 -19.00 -1.14
C HIS A 170 8.44 -20.18 -1.25
N ARG A 171 8.91 -20.68 -0.11
CA ARG A 171 9.87 -21.80 -0.03
C ARG A 171 9.37 -23.08 -0.69
N ASP A 172 8.06 -23.28 -0.70
CA ASP A 172 7.41 -24.42 -1.36
C ASP A 172 7.32 -24.24 -2.89
N CYS A 173 7.43 -23.00 -3.38
CA CYS A 173 7.28 -22.68 -4.79
C CYS A 173 8.63 -22.59 -5.51
N THR A 174 9.69 -22.13 -4.84
CA THR A 174 11.01 -21.93 -5.46
C THR A 174 12.15 -22.21 -4.48
N ASP A 175 13.26 -22.75 -4.98
CA ASP A 175 14.48 -22.98 -4.20
C ASP A 175 15.25 -21.68 -3.92
N ASP A 176 14.98 -20.62 -4.69
CA ASP A 176 15.62 -19.30 -4.55
C ASP A 176 14.98 -18.43 -3.46
N SER A 177 14.01 -18.96 -2.70
CA SER A 177 13.32 -18.21 -1.64
C SER A 177 14.33 -17.57 -0.66
N PRO A 178 14.22 -16.28 -0.32
CA PRO A 178 13.04 -15.41 -0.47
C PRO A 178 12.98 -14.63 -1.80
N TYR A 179 13.86 -14.94 -2.74
CA TYR A 179 13.89 -14.32 -4.06
C TYR A 179 12.92 -15.02 -4.99
N GLU A 180 12.72 -14.39 -6.15
CA GLU A 180 11.97 -14.99 -7.23
C GLU A 180 12.91 -15.84 -8.07
N GLY A 181 12.47 -17.06 -8.34
CA GLY A 181 13.18 -18.02 -9.17
C GLY A 181 12.19 -18.87 -9.95
N PRO A 182 12.68 -19.84 -10.74
CA PRO A 182 11.82 -20.81 -11.39
C PRO A 182 11.03 -21.62 -10.35
N PHE A 183 9.84 -22.07 -10.75
CA PHE A 183 9.05 -22.97 -9.91
C PHE A 183 9.71 -24.34 -9.82
N LYS A 184 9.66 -24.94 -8.63
CA LYS A 184 10.08 -26.34 -8.45
C LYS A 184 9.23 -27.27 -9.31
N ARG A 185 9.81 -28.40 -9.71
CA ARG A 185 9.10 -29.40 -10.54
C ARG A 185 7.92 -30.03 -9.78
N ASP A 186 8.03 -30.14 -8.47
CA ASP A 186 7.05 -30.64 -7.52
C ASP A 186 6.28 -29.52 -6.80
N ALA A 187 6.36 -28.28 -7.29
CA ALA A 187 5.69 -27.14 -6.67
C ALA A 187 4.17 -27.37 -6.59
N PRO A 188 3.54 -27.07 -5.44
CA PRO A 188 2.09 -27.17 -5.31
C PRO A 188 1.34 -26.34 -6.35
N ALA A 189 0.18 -26.84 -6.79
CA ALA A 189 -0.67 -26.16 -7.78
C ALA A 189 -0.95 -24.68 -7.42
N TRP A 190 -1.11 -24.38 -6.14
CA TRP A 190 -1.41 -23.03 -5.67
C TRP A 190 -0.28 -22.02 -5.88
N CYS A 191 0.96 -22.44 -6.13
CA CYS A 191 2.08 -21.56 -6.43
C CYS A 191 1.86 -20.71 -7.68
N ALA A 192 1.11 -21.24 -8.65
CA ALA A 192 0.74 -20.55 -9.89
C ALA A 192 -0.61 -19.82 -9.81
N SER A 193 -1.27 -19.86 -8.65
CA SER A 193 -2.65 -19.38 -8.54
C SER A 193 -2.77 -17.85 -8.53
N PRO A 194 -3.76 -17.28 -9.24
CA PRO A 194 -4.01 -15.86 -9.20
C PRO A 194 -4.59 -15.46 -7.84
N PHE A 195 -4.24 -14.26 -7.38
CA PHE A 195 -4.68 -13.75 -6.08
C PHE A 195 -4.74 -12.24 -6.09
N GLU A 196 -5.78 -11.65 -5.53
CA GLU A 196 -6.00 -10.21 -5.52
C GLU A 196 -5.61 -9.58 -4.17
N PRO A 197 -4.41 -8.98 -4.04
CA PRO A 197 -3.95 -8.39 -2.79
C PRO A 197 -4.59 -7.03 -2.45
N GLU A 198 -5.31 -6.44 -3.41
CA GLU A 198 -6.06 -5.19 -3.23
C GLU A 198 -7.57 -5.39 -3.28
N GLY A 199 -8.03 -6.62 -3.00
CA GLY A 199 -9.43 -7.03 -3.10
C GLY A 199 -10.36 -6.40 -2.05
N LEU A 200 -11.62 -6.86 -2.06
CA LEU A 200 -12.71 -6.25 -1.31
C LEU A 200 -12.48 -6.38 0.20
N LEU A 201 -12.18 -7.58 0.68
CA LEU A 201 -12.02 -7.81 2.12
C LEU A 201 -10.75 -7.14 2.67
N SER A 202 -9.68 -7.09 1.87
CA SER A 202 -8.45 -6.35 2.21
C SER A 202 -8.66 -4.83 2.30
N SER A 203 -9.72 -4.31 1.67
CA SER A 203 -10.06 -2.89 1.74
C SER A 203 -10.61 -2.47 3.10
N PHE A 204 -11.24 -3.39 3.86
CA PHE A 204 -11.62 -3.13 5.26
C PHE A 204 -10.38 -2.86 6.12
N SER A 205 -9.32 -3.63 5.94
CA SER A 205 -8.01 -3.41 6.58
C SER A 205 -7.41 -2.05 6.21
N ALA A 206 -7.54 -1.63 4.95
CA ALA A 206 -7.07 -0.31 4.52
C ALA A 206 -7.86 0.85 5.16
N VAL A 207 -9.19 0.69 5.32
CA VAL A 207 -10.03 1.66 6.04
C VAL A 207 -9.57 1.74 7.50
N LEU A 208 -9.36 0.60 8.17
CA LEU A 208 -8.86 0.57 9.54
C LEU A 208 -7.50 1.27 9.69
N SER A 209 -6.54 0.98 8.79
CA SER A 209 -5.24 1.64 8.78
C SER A 209 -5.36 3.16 8.54
N THR A 210 -6.33 3.58 7.74
CA THR A 210 -6.60 5.00 7.45
C THR A 210 -7.19 5.70 8.68
N ILE A 211 -8.08 5.06 9.44
CA ILE A 211 -8.61 5.60 10.71
C ILE A 211 -7.47 5.81 11.72
N ILE A 212 -6.55 4.84 11.86
CA ILE A 212 -5.37 4.99 12.71
C ILE A 212 -4.51 6.18 12.25
N GLY A 213 -4.31 6.35 10.94
CA GLY A 213 -3.60 7.51 10.38
C GLY A 213 -4.28 8.85 10.66
N VAL A 214 -5.61 8.90 10.56
CA VAL A 214 -6.40 10.09 10.92
C VAL A 214 -6.23 10.45 12.39
N HIS A 215 -6.14 9.45 13.29
CA HIS A 215 -5.85 9.71 14.70
C HIS A 215 -4.50 10.41 14.91
N TYR A 216 -3.43 9.97 14.23
CA TYR A 216 -2.14 10.70 14.24
C TYR A 216 -2.32 12.16 13.80
N GLY A 217 -3.14 12.41 12.77
CA GLY A 217 -3.48 13.75 12.31
C GLY A 217 -4.31 14.58 13.30
N HIS A 218 -5.23 13.96 14.04
CA HIS A 218 -5.99 14.65 15.10
C HIS A 218 -5.08 15.11 16.23
N VAL A 219 -4.12 14.27 16.65
CA VAL A 219 -3.09 14.66 17.62
C VAL A 219 -2.30 15.87 17.14
N LEU A 220 -1.92 15.91 15.85
CA LEU A 220 -1.20 17.05 15.26
C LEU A 220 -2.00 18.36 15.35
N VAL A 221 -3.31 18.30 15.10
CA VAL A 221 -4.19 19.48 15.05
C VAL A 221 -4.57 19.97 16.45
N HIS A 222 -4.88 19.06 17.39
CA HIS A 222 -5.45 19.41 18.69
C HIS A 222 -4.42 19.68 19.78
N MET A 223 -3.29 18.96 19.79
CA MET A 223 -2.25 19.21 20.78
C MET A 223 -1.36 20.37 20.32
N LYS A 224 -1.14 21.35 21.18
CA LYS A 224 -0.28 22.51 20.87
C LYS A 224 1.20 22.25 21.17
N SER A 225 1.49 21.51 22.24
CA SER A 225 2.86 21.22 22.67
C SER A 225 3.51 20.14 21.81
N HIS A 226 4.77 20.36 21.40
CA HIS A 226 5.57 19.37 20.68
C HIS A 226 5.78 18.10 21.51
N MET A 227 6.00 18.25 22.83
CA MET A 227 6.25 17.12 23.71
C MET A 227 5.02 16.23 23.87
N ASP A 228 3.82 16.84 23.97
CA ASP A 228 2.57 16.09 24.09
C ASP A 228 2.26 15.31 22.81
N ARG A 229 2.49 15.92 21.63
CA ARG A 229 2.36 15.25 20.32
C ARG A 229 3.27 14.03 20.23
N LEU A 230 4.56 14.20 20.54
CA LEU A 230 5.54 13.12 20.50
C LEU A 230 5.20 12.01 21.49
N LYS A 231 4.81 12.37 22.72
CA LYS A 231 4.40 11.39 23.73
C LYS A 231 3.23 10.55 23.23
N GLN A 232 2.21 11.14 22.64
CA GLN A 232 1.09 10.41 22.03
C GLN A 232 1.51 9.47 20.91
N TRP A 233 2.24 10.00 19.92
CA TRP A 233 2.58 9.23 18.74
C TRP A 233 3.52 8.08 19.02
N VAL A 234 4.51 8.30 19.90
CA VAL A 234 5.47 7.25 20.30
C VAL A 234 4.77 6.19 21.14
N THR A 235 3.96 6.57 22.13
CA THR A 235 3.25 5.58 22.96
C THR A 235 2.26 4.75 22.15
N MET A 236 1.45 5.38 21.28
CA MET A 236 0.57 4.64 20.38
C MET A 236 1.34 3.80 19.37
N GLY A 237 2.45 4.34 18.83
CA GLY A 237 3.31 3.65 17.88
C GLY A 237 3.92 2.38 18.46
N VAL A 238 4.48 2.47 19.67
CA VAL A 238 5.03 1.33 20.42
C VAL A 238 3.93 0.34 20.82
N ALA A 239 2.78 0.81 21.29
CA ALA A 239 1.67 -0.07 21.67
C ALA A 239 1.15 -0.90 20.48
N LEU A 240 0.95 -0.27 19.31
CA LEU A 240 0.56 -0.96 18.08
C LEU A 240 1.64 -1.91 17.60
N LEU A 241 2.91 -1.50 17.64
CA LEU A 241 4.04 -2.34 17.24
C LEU A 241 4.10 -3.61 18.11
N LEU A 242 4.03 -3.46 19.43
CA LEU A 242 4.02 -4.57 20.38
C LEU A 242 2.81 -5.48 20.17
N LEU A 243 1.62 -4.92 20.02
CA LEU A 243 0.40 -5.70 19.75
C LEU A 243 0.54 -6.54 18.48
N GLY A 244 1.04 -5.94 17.39
CA GLY A 244 1.22 -6.65 16.12
C GLY A 244 2.26 -7.77 16.20
N ILE A 245 3.36 -7.53 16.92
CA ILE A 245 4.40 -8.54 17.19
C ILE A 245 3.84 -9.67 18.06
N ILE A 246 3.15 -9.35 19.16
CA ILE A 246 2.54 -10.35 20.05
C ILE A 246 1.55 -11.23 19.29
N LEU A 247 0.68 -10.64 18.46
CA LEU A 247 -0.27 -11.40 17.63
C LEU A 247 0.41 -12.37 16.66
N HIS A 248 1.59 -12.00 16.15
CA HIS A 248 2.35 -12.85 15.25
C HIS A 248 3.04 -14.01 15.97
N PHE A 249 3.76 -13.71 17.06
CA PHE A 249 4.54 -14.71 17.80
C PHE A 249 3.66 -15.60 18.69
N SER A 250 2.45 -15.17 19.05
CA SER A 250 1.46 -16.03 19.71
C SER A 250 0.75 -16.98 18.74
N HIS A 251 1.08 -16.94 17.45
CA HIS A 251 0.42 -17.68 16.37
C HIS A 251 -1.07 -17.36 16.20
N ALA A 252 -1.60 -16.29 16.81
CA ALA A 252 -2.99 -15.89 16.67
C ALA A 252 -3.29 -15.34 15.26
N ILE A 253 -2.49 -14.38 14.79
CA ILE A 253 -2.64 -13.76 13.46
C ILE A 253 -1.25 -13.53 12.84
N PRO A 254 -0.84 -14.26 11.79
CA PRO A 254 0.46 -14.09 11.15
C PRO A 254 0.59 -12.73 10.45
N LEU A 255 1.81 -12.20 10.39
CA LEU A 255 2.13 -11.02 9.58
C LEU A 255 2.03 -11.38 8.10
N ASN A 256 0.93 -11.00 7.46
CA ASN A 256 0.70 -11.27 6.06
C ASN A 256 0.30 -9.99 5.32
N LYS A 257 1.23 -9.51 4.49
CA LYS A 257 1.05 -8.33 3.64
C LYS A 257 -0.06 -8.52 2.60
N GLN A 258 -0.13 -9.70 1.98
CA GLN A 258 -1.07 -9.96 0.88
C GLN A 258 -2.52 -10.00 1.36
N LEU A 259 -2.76 -10.51 2.57
CA LEU A 259 -4.08 -10.50 3.21
C LEU A 259 -4.37 -9.19 3.96
N TYR A 260 -3.35 -8.35 4.14
CA TYR A 260 -3.40 -7.15 4.97
C TYR A 260 -3.96 -7.45 6.38
N THR A 261 -3.35 -8.42 7.07
CA THR A 261 -3.83 -8.91 8.38
C THR A 261 -3.76 -7.84 9.47
N LEU A 262 -4.55 -8.01 10.54
CA LEU A 262 -4.55 -7.09 11.69
C LEU A 262 -3.15 -6.92 12.30
N SER A 263 -2.41 -8.01 12.49
CA SER A 263 -1.03 -7.94 13.00
C SER A 263 -0.13 -7.11 12.07
N TYR A 264 -0.30 -7.23 10.74
CA TYR A 264 0.42 -6.43 9.77
C TYR A 264 0.03 -4.94 9.83
N ILE A 265 -1.26 -4.61 9.99
CA ILE A 265 -1.73 -3.23 10.21
C ILE A 265 -1.08 -2.64 11.47
N CYS A 266 -1.12 -3.36 12.59
CA CYS A 266 -0.57 -2.91 13.86
C CYS A 266 0.95 -2.65 13.77
N VAL A 267 1.72 -3.57 13.19
CA VAL A 267 3.18 -3.39 13.01
C VAL A 267 3.48 -2.21 12.09
N THR A 268 2.80 -2.12 10.93
CA THR A 268 3.10 -1.06 9.95
C THR A 268 2.64 0.32 10.41
N ALA A 269 1.46 0.44 11.02
CA ALA A 269 0.99 1.69 11.60
C ALA A 269 1.86 2.13 12.80
N GLY A 270 2.27 1.18 13.65
CA GLY A 270 3.16 1.43 14.77
C GLY A 270 4.53 1.94 14.34
N ALA A 271 5.16 1.25 13.38
CA ALA A 271 6.44 1.66 12.80
C ALA A 271 6.34 3.01 12.09
N ALA A 272 5.27 3.24 11.31
CA ALA A 272 5.04 4.52 10.65
C ALA A 272 4.87 5.66 11.66
N GLY A 273 4.19 5.43 12.79
CA GLY A 273 4.06 6.39 13.87
C GLY A 273 5.38 6.77 14.54
N ILE A 274 6.27 5.79 14.74
CA ILE A 274 7.62 6.03 15.29
C ILE A 274 8.46 6.84 14.30
N VAL A 275 8.47 6.45 13.02
CA VAL A 275 9.20 7.19 11.97
C VAL A 275 8.65 8.60 11.82
N PHE A 276 7.33 8.76 11.85
CA PHE A 276 6.67 10.07 11.82
C PHE A 276 7.09 10.94 13.01
N SER A 277 7.14 10.37 14.22
CA SER A 277 7.62 11.06 15.42
C SER A 277 9.07 11.50 15.30
N MET A 278 9.94 10.63 14.77
CA MET A 278 11.35 10.94 14.52
C MET A 278 11.51 12.09 13.52
N LEU A 279 10.82 12.01 12.38
CA LEU A 279 10.88 13.06 11.35
C LEU A 279 10.33 14.39 11.88
N TYR A 280 9.22 14.37 12.61
CA TYR A 280 8.67 15.56 13.26
C TYR A 280 9.65 16.18 14.26
N PHE A 281 10.30 15.36 15.10
CA PHE A 281 11.31 15.86 16.03
C PHE A 281 12.48 16.53 15.30
N LEU A 282 13.02 15.90 14.25
CA LEU A 282 14.13 16.46 13.47
C LEU A 282 13.76 17.76 12.74
N VAL A 283 12.57 17.82 12.14
CA VAL A 283 12.14 18.96 11.30
C VAL A 283 11.58 20.11 12.12
N ASP A 284 10.70 19.82 13.08
CA ASP A 284 9.93 20.83 13.82
C ASP A 284 10.54 21.19 15.18
N VAL A 285 11.29 20.29 15.83
CA VAL A 285 11.93 20.58 17.14
C VAL A 285 13.40 20.97 16.95
N VAL A 286 14.18 20.15 16.24
CA VAL A 286 15.60 20.44 15.94
C VAL A 286 15.76 21.46 14.80
N SER A 287 14.68 21.80 14.10
CA SER A 287 14.64 22.83 13.05
C SER A 287 15.51 22.52 11.82
N LEU A 288 15.72 21.24 11.48
CA LEU A 288 16.51 20.81 10.31
C LEU A 288 15.76 20.97 8.96
N ARG A 289 14.95 22.02 8.81
CA ARG A 289 14.02 22.20 7.69
C ARG A 289 14.69 22.15 6.32
N TYR A 290 15.84 22.79 6.17
CA TYR A 290 16.56 22.85 4.89
C TYR A 290 17.02 21.47 4.38
N VAL A 291 17.40 20.56 5.28
CA VAL A 291 17.84 19.20 4.92
C VAL A 291 16.67 18.37 4.38
N PHE A 292 15.47 18.58 4.93
CA PHE A 292 14.26 17.84 4.57
C PHE A 292 13.40 18.53 3.50
N GLU A 293 13.80 19.70 3.02
CA GLU A 293 13.10 20.45 1.97
C GLU A 293 12.83 19.64 0.68
N PRO A 294 13.78 18.82 0.18
CA PRO A 294 13.53 17.97 -0.99
C PRO A 294 12.40 16.95 -0.75
N LEU A 295 12.33 16.37 0.45
CA LEU A 295 11.27 15.44 0.84
C LEU A 295 9.91 16.15 0.94
N ARG A 296 9.89 17.43 1.34
CA ARG A 296 8.69 18.26 1.32
C ARG A 296 8.16 18.43 -0.10
N TRP A 297 9.02 18.73 -1.08
CA TRP A 297 8.61 18.91 -2.48
C TRP A 297 8.01 17.62 -3.06
N VAL A 298 8.65 16.47 -2.80
CA VAL A 298 8.12 15.16 -3.19
C VAL A 298 6.76 14.91 -2.54
N GLY A 299 6.62 15.20 -1.25
CA GLY A 299 5.36 15.04 -0.52
C GLY A 299 4.22 15.90 -1.08
N MET A 300 4.49 17.15 -1.46
CA MET A 300 3.49 18.05 -2.06
C MET A 300 2.99 17.59 -3.43
N ASN A 301 3.78 16.76 -4.13
CA ASN A 301 3.48 16.18 -5.44
C ASN A 301 3.41 14.64 -5.42
N ALA A 302 3.13 14.04 -4.25
CA ALA A 302 3.24 12.59 -4.05
C ALA A 302 2.39 11.77 -5.03
N MET A 303 1.21 12.27 -5.40
CA MET A 303 0.32 11.60 -6.34
C MET A 303 0.88 11.58 -7.77
N LEU A 304 1.53 12.66 -8.20
CA LEU A 304 2.22 12.72 -9.49
C LEU A 304 3.37 11.72 -9.54
N VAL A 305 4.19 11.73 -8.50
CA VAL A 305 5.32 10.80 -8.36
C VAL A 305 4.81 9.36 -8.41
N TYR A 306 3.73 9.05 -7.69
CA TYR A 306 3.13 7.72 -7.68
C TYR A 306 2.65 7.29 -9.08
N VAL A 307 1.83 8.11 -9.75
CA VAL A 307 1.27 7.78 -11.08
C VAL A 307 2.38 7.60 -12.12
N MET A 308 3.35 8.52 -12.15
CA MET A 308 4.46 8.49 -13.12
C MET A 308 5.41 7.31 -12.88
N ALA A 309 5.68 6.98 -11.60
CA ALA A 309 6.48 5.82 -11.25
C ALA A 309 5.74 4.51 -11.56
N ALA A 310 4.46 4.42 -11.21
CA ALA A 310 3.64 3.23 -11.46
C ALA A 310 3.42 2.95 -12.95
N ALA A 311 3.26 4.00 -13.77
CA ALA A 311 3.16 3.87 -15.23
C ALA A 311 4.49 3.44 -15.88
N GLY A 312 5.62 3.49 -15.14
CA GLY A 312 6.94 3.19 -15.68
C GLY A 312 7.41 4.17 -16.77
N ILE A 313 6.65 5.23 -17.08
CA ILE A 313 6.98 6.20 -18.13
C ILE A 313 8.34 6.83 -17.85
N PHE A 314 8.57 7.22 -16.61
CA PHE A 314 9.79 7.90 -16.23
C PHE A 314 11.01 6.95 -16.24
N GLU A 315 10.85 5.74 -15.71
CA GLU A 315 11.92 4.73 -15.73
C GLU A 315 12.18 4.22 -17.15
N GLY A 316 11.15 4.08 -17.97
CA GLY A 316 11.25 3.71 -19.39
C GLY A 316 11.96 4.80 -20.19
N PHE A 317 11.65 6.08 -19.94
CA PHE A 317 12.38 7.19 -20.56
C PHE A 317 13.87 7.15 -20.22
N LEU A 318 14.24 6.95 -18.95
CA LEU A 318 15.66 6.87 -18.56
C LEU A 318 16.36 5.62 -19.07
N ASN A 319 15.70 4.46 -19.02
CA ASN A 319 16.27 3.20 -19.51
C ASN A 319 16.32 3.13 -21.04
N GLY A 320 15.51 3.93 -21.75
CA GLY A 320 15.50 3.99 -23.21
C GLY A 320 16.81 4.50 -23.83
N TRP A 321 17.65 5.19 -23.05
CA TRP A 321 18.98 5.61 -23.48
C TRP A 321 19.98 4.49 -23.19
N TYR A 322 20.55 3.90 -24.23
CA TYR A 322 21.54 2.83 -24.13
C TYR A 322 22.73 3.04 -25.07
N TYR A 323 23.87 2.46 -24.70
CA TYR A 323 25.10 2.47 -25.51
C TYR A 323 25.43 1.05 -25.98
N ASP A 324 25.74 0.88 -27.27
CA ASP A 324 26.17 -0.39 -27.90
C ASP A 324 25.22 -1.60 -27.74
N GLY A 325 24.04 -1.41 -27.13
CA GLY A 325 22.95 -2.39 -27.12
C GLY A 325 21.93 -2.17 -25.99
N PRO A 326 20.71 -2.72 -26.11
CA PRO A 326 19.61 -2.48 -25.17
C PRO A 326 19.88 -2.93 -23.72
N LYS A 327 20.87 -3.81 -23.52
CA LYS A 327 21.28 -4.30 -22.19
C LYS A 327 22.19 -3.32 -21.43
N ASN A 328 22.76 -2.33 -22.11
CA ASN A 328 23.69 -1.33 -21.57
C ASN A 328 23.00 0.04 -21.46
N THR A 329 21.92 0.10 -20.69
CA THR A 329 21.20 1.35 -20.44
C THR A 329 22.05 2.32 -19.61
N LEU A 330 21.78 3.62 -19.74
CA LEU A 330 22.42 4.66 -18.91
C LEU A 330 22.24 4.37 -17.42
N VAL A 331 21.05 3.92 -17.03
CA VAL A 331 20.73 3.51 -15.66
C VAL A 331 21.59 2.33 -15.22
N TYR A 332 21.70 1.28 -16.05
CA TYR A 332 22.57 0.14 -15.76
C TYR A 332 24.03 0.57 -15.62
N TRP A 333 24.50 1.46 -16.50
CA TRP A 333 25.86 1.98 -16.47
C TRP A 333 26.15 2.73 -15.17
N VAL A 334 25.29 3.69 -14.79
CA VAL A 334 25.43 4.47 -13.55
C VAL A 334 25.39 3.54 -12.34
N ARG A 335 24.42 2.63 -12.28
CA ARG A 335 24.29 1.65 -11.21
C ARG A 335 25.56 0.80 -11.07
N LYS A 336 26.07 0.25 -12.17
CA LYS A 336 27.25 -0.64 -12.17
C LYS A 336 28.54 0.10 -11.82
N HIS A 337 28.78 1.25 -12.42
CA HIS A 337 30.07 1.95 -12.32
C HIS A 337 30.16 2.88 -11.12
N VAL A 338 29.07 3.56 -10.75
CA VAL A 338 29.07 4.54 -9.66
C VAL A 338 28.73 3.89 -8.32
N PHE A 339 27.74 2.98 -8.29
CA PHE A 339 27.29 2.41 -7.03
C PHE A 339 27.88 1.03 -6.75
N VAL A 340 27.79 0.08 -7.68
CA VAL A 340 28.26 -1.30 -7.43
C VAL A 340 29.79 -1.38 -7.34
N ARG A 341 30.51 -0.76 -8.28
CA ARG A 341 31.98 -0.80 -8.29
C ARG A 341 32.60 -0.09 -7.09
N VAL A 342 32.06 1.05 -6.68
CA VAL A 342 32.58 1.83 -5.52
C VAL A 342 32.37 1.06 -4.22
N TRP A 343 31.19 0.49 -4.02
CA TRP A 343 30.84 -0.20 -2.77
C TRP A 343 31.18 -1.70 -2.76
N HIS A 344 31.77 -2.22 -3.83
CA HIS A 344 32.18 -3.63 -3.99
C HIS A 344 31.09 -4.66 -3.66
N SER A 345 29.82 -4.26 -3.75
CA SER A 345 28.67 -5.09 -3.40
C SER A 345 27.48 -4.71 -4.27
N GLU A 346 26.94 -5.69 -4.98
CA GLU A 346 25.77 -5.48 -5.84
C GLU A 346 24.55 -5.05 -5.02
N ARG A 347 24.33 -5.69 -3.86
CA ARG A 347 23.16 -5.42 -2.99
C ARG A 347 23.19 -3.99 -2.45
N VAL A 348 24.34 -3.58 -1.90
CA VAL A 348 24.51 -2.23 -1.34
C VAL A 348 24.49 -1.20 -2.46
N GLY A 349 25.12 -1.50 -3.60
CA GLY A 349 25.10 -0.62 -4.77
C GLY A 349 23.69 -0.37 -5.30
N ILE A 350 22.86 -1.41 -5.44
CA ILE A 350 21.45 -1.26 -5.86
C ILE A 350 20.66 -0.45 -4.83
N LEU A 351 20.82 -0.75 -3.53
CA LEU A 351 20.13 -0.03 -2.46
C LEU A 351 20.48 1.47 -2.47
N LEU A 352 21.76 1.81 -2.57
CA LEU A 352 22.23 3.19 -2.60
C LEU A 352 21.80 3.90 -3.88
N TYR A 353 21.78 3.22 -5.02
CA TYR A 353 21.23 3.77 -6.26
C TYR A 353 19.76 4.20 -6.07
N VAL A 354 18.93 3.34 -5.47
CA VAL A 354 17.52 3.67 -5.20
C VAL A 354 17.41 4.80 -4.18
N LEU A 355 18.11 4.72 -3.05
CA LEU A 355 18.00 5.72 -1.98
C LEU A 355 18.56 7.08 -2.35
N VAL A 356 19.62 7.13 -3.15
CA VAL A 356 20.31 8.36 -3.51
C VAL A 356 19.85 8.82 -4.88
N ALA A 357 20.18 8.09 -5.95
CA ALA A 357 19.93 8.58 -7.30
C ALA A 357 18.43 8.71 -7.62
N GLN A 358 17.64 7.68 -7.29
CA GLN A 358 16.21 7.70 -7.66
C GLN A 358 15.40 8.69 -6.80
N ILE A 359 15.62 8.72 -5.48
CA ILE A 359 14.94 9.71 -4.61
C ILE A 359 15.38 11.13 -4.95
N LEU A 360 16.68 11.39 -5.14
CA LEU A 360 17.17 12.73 -5.51
C LEU A 360 16.56 13.19 -6.83
N LEU A 361 16.49 12.30 -7.82
CA LEU A 361 15.92 12.63 -9.11
C LEU A 361 14.43 13.00 -9.00
N TRP A 362 13.63 12.25 -8.23
CA TRP A 362 12.23 12.60 -7.99
C TRP A 362 12.11 13.91 -7.19
N ALA A 363 13.04 14.15 -6.26
CA ALA A 363 13.09 15.39 -5.51
C ALA A 363 13.46 16.59 -6.37
N LEU A 364 14.36 16.44 -7.34
CA LEU A 364 14.70 17.47 -8.32
C LEU A 364 13.49 17.78 -9.22
N LEU A 365 12.83 16.75 -9.75
CA LEU A 365 11.62 16.94 -10.57
C LEU A 365 10.52 17.63 -9.77
N ALA A 366 10.25 17.17 -8.54
CA ALA A 366 9.28 17.78 -7.66
C ALA A 366 9.68 19.21 -7.27
N GLY A 367 10.97 19.50 -7.14
CA GLY A 367 11.51 20.84 -6.91
C GLY A 367 11.31 21.80 -8.09
N LEU A 368 11.46 21.31 -9.33
CA LEU A 368 11.14 22.08 -10.54
C LEU A 368 9.64 22.40 -10.60
N LEU A 369 8.78 21.42 -10.33
CA LEU A 369 7.33 21.62 -10.25
C LEU A 369 6.95 22.61 -9.14
N HIS A 370 7.61 22.51 -7.98
CA HIS A 370 7.43 23.43 -6.86
C HIS A 370 7.79 24.86 -7.25
N ARG A 371 8.94 25.07 -7.92
CA ARG A 371 9.34 26.40 -8.45
C ARG A 371 8.37 26.94 -9.48
N ALA A 372 7.80 26.07 -10.31
CA ALA A 372 6.76 26.44 -11.29
C ALA A 372 5.37 26.67 -10.65
N GLY A 373 5.20 26.43 -9.34
CA GLY A 373 3.92 26.55 -8.66
C GLY A 373 2.90 25.47 -9.05
N VAL A 374 3.33 24.40 -9.73
CA VAL A 374 2.46 23.32 -10.21
C VAL A 374 2.36 22.24 -9.14
N TYR A 375 1.15 22.00 -8.66
CA TYR A 375 0.85 20.91 -7.71
C TYR A 375 -0.28 20.06 -8.23
N TRP A 376 0.02 18.82 -8.59
CA TRP A 376 -1.02 17.90 -9.00
C TRP A 376 -1.70 17.28 -7.78
N LYS A 377 -2.86 17.84 -7.44
CA LYS A 377 -3.73 17.36 -6.36
C LYS A 377 -4.98 16.75 -6.99
N LEU A 378 -5.25 15.49 -6.70
CA LEU A 378 -6.45 14.80 -7.15
C LEU A 378 -7.70 15.22 -6.36
#